data_AF-A0A948BQ56-F1
#
_entry.id   AF-A0A948BQ56-F1
#
_cell.length_a   1.000
_cell.length_b   1.000
_cell.length_c   1.000
_cell.angle_alpha   90.00
_cell.angle_beta   90.00
_cell.angle_gamma   90.00
#
_symmetry.space_group_name_H-M   'P 1'
#
loop_
_entity.id
_entity.type
_entity.pdbx_description
1 polymer ?
#
loop_
_entity_poly.entity_id
_entity_poly.type
_entity_poly.pdbx_seq_one_letter_code
_entity_poly.pdbx_strand_id
1 'polypeptide(L)' 'MKYRCQICNRDIDEFASLAHAKAEEYIMELILRDHPEWKKDGKTCHECVEYYRKLIKETEI' A
#
# COMPACT_ATOMS: atom_id res chain seq x y z
N MET A 1 -9.32 18.44 -5.85
CA MET A 1 -8.82 17.54 -6.93
C MET A 1 -8.89 16.10 -6.43
N LYS A 2 -8.61 15.09 -7.27
CA LYS A 2 -8.51 13.69 -6.82
C LYS A 2 -7.05 13.24 -6.93
N TYR A 3 -6.53 12.62 -5.87
CA TYR A 3 -5.21 11.99 -5.86
C TYR A 3 -5.37 10.51 -6.21
N ARG A 4 -4.67 10.04 -7.25
CA ARG A 4 -4.65 8.62 -7.57
C ARG A 4 -3.52 7.92 -6.83
N CYS A 5 -3.90 7.07 -5.88
CA CYS A 5 -2.93 6.31 -5.09
C CYS A 5 -2.13 5.36 -5.99
N GLN A 6 -0.80 5.36 -5.86
CA GLN A 6 0.08 4.55 -6.71
C GLN A 6 0.15 3.07 -6.27
N ILE A 7 -0.32 2.77 -5.05
CA ILE A 7 -0.26 1.43 -4.47
C ILE A 7 -1.57 0.68 -4.78
N CYS A 8 -2.71 1.24 -4.35
CA CYS A 8 -4.04 0.64 -4.53
C CYS A 8 -4.79 1.10 -5.79
N ASN A 9 -4.26 2.09 -6.53
CA ASN A 9 -4.82 2.60 -7.79
C ASN A 9 -6.24 3.20 -7.69
N ARG A 10 -6.68 3.58 -6.48
CA ARG A 10 -7.97 4.24 -6.21
C ARG A 10 -7.83 5.76 -6.30
N ASP A 11 -8.91 6.41 -6.72
CA ASP A 11 -9.03 7.87 -6.67
C ASP A 11 -9.47 8.30 -5.27
N ILE A 12 -8.64 9.07 -4.60
CA ILE A 12 -8.82 9.53 -3.23
C ILE A 12 -9.13 11.03 -3.26
N ASP A 13 -10.04 11.46 -2.40
CA ASP A 13 -10.28 12.88 -2.19
C ASP A 13 -9.00 13.56 -1.69
N GLU A 14 -8.70 14.74 -2.21
CA GLU A 14 -7.49 15.49 -1.84
C GLU A 14 -7.40 15.75 -0.33
N PHE A 15 -8.52 16.00 0.35
CA PHE A 15 -8.54 16.19 1.80
C PHE A 15 -8.11 14.94 2.56
N ALA A 16 -8.40 13.76 2.02
CA ALA A 16 -8.02 12.48 2.61
C ALA A 16 -6.67 11.94 2.10
N SER A 17 -6.08 12.57 1.08
CA SER A 17 -4.90 12.04 0.37
C SER A 17 -3.69 11.82 1.27
N LEU A 18 -3.40 12.75 2.19
CA LEU A 18 -2.30 12.65 3.13
C LEU A 18 -2.50 11.49 4.13
N ALA A 19 -3.70 11.39 4.71
CA ALA A 19 -4.04 10.33 5.64
C ALA A 19 -4.00 8.96 4.96
N HIS A 20 -4.53 8.88 3.74
CA HIS A 20 -4.46 7.67 2.93
C HIS A 20 -3.01 7.25 2.65
N ALA A 21 -2.16 8.17 2.18
CA ALA A 21 -0.75 7.88 1.91
C ALA A 21 0.00 7.39 3.16
N LYS A 22 -0.29 7.97 4.33
CA LYS A 22 0.33 7.55 5.59
C LYS A 22 -0.16 6.17 6.07
N ALA A 23 -1.44 5.88 5.92
CA ALA A 23 -1.99 4.56 6.23
C ALA A 23 -1.38 3.48 5.32
N GLU A 24 -1.27 3.77 4.03
CA GLU A 24 -0.66 2.89 3.04
C GLU A 24 0.83 2.61 3.36
N GLU A 25 1.61 3.64 3.68
CA GLU A 25 3.01 3.51 4.13
C GLU A 25 3.12 2.59 5.36
N TYR A 26 2.26 2.81 6.35
CA TYR A 26 2.23 2.00 7.57
C TYR A 26 1.88 0.53 7.29
N ILE A 27 0.88 0.27 6.44
CA ILE A 27 0.50 -1.11 6.10
C ILE A 27 1.65 -1.82 5.36
N MET A 28 2.34 -1.12 4.46
CA MET A 28 3.51 -1.67 3.76
C MET A 28 4.65 -2.03 4.71
N GLU A 29 4.90 -1.22 5.74
CA GLU A 29 5.89 -1.53 6.79
C GLU A 29 5.50 -2.78 7.60
N LEU A 30 4.22 -2.94 7.93
CA LEU A 30 3.73 -4.13 8.64
C LEU A 30 3.90 -5.39 7.79
N ILE A 31 3.50 -5.36 6.53
CA ILE A 31 3.66 -6.49 5.59
C ILE A 31 5.14 -6.88 5.49
N LEU A 32 6.03 -5.90 5.36
CA LEU A 32 7.47 -6.17 5.28
C LEU A 32 8.05 -6.73 6.58
N ARG A 33 7.52 -6.31 7.74
CA ARG A 33 7.94 -6.84 9.03
C ARG A 33 7.52 -8.30 9.20
N ASP A 34 6.36 -8.66 8.68
CA ASP A 34 5.83 -10.03 8.74
C ASP A 34 6.48 -10.94 7.68
N HIS A 35 6.96 -10.37 6.58
CA HIS A 35 7.65 -11.05 5.48
C HIS A 35 9.03 -10.44 5.18
N PRO A 36 9.99 -10.52 6.12
CA PRO A 36 11.32 -9.92 5.95
C PRO A 36 12.09 -10.50 4.75
N GLU A 37 11.79 -11.73 4.33
CA GLU A 37 12.38 -12.41 3.18
C GLU A 37 12.03 -11.78 1.83
N TRP A 38 10.96 -10.98 1.76
CA TRP A 38 10.57 -10.25 0.55
C TRP A 38 11.41 -8.98 0.33
N LYS A 39 12.21 -8.57 1.31
CA LYS A 39 13.09 -7.40 1.20
C LYS A 39 14.29 -7.70 0.30
N LYS A 40 14.23 -7.31 -0.97
CA LYS A 40 15.37 -7.41 -1.91
C LYS A 40 16.07 -6.05 -2.10
N ASP A 41 17.35 -6.00 -1.73
CA ASP A 41 18.33 -4.95 -2.09
C ASP A 41 17.90 -3.48 -1.86
N GLY A 42 17.13 -3.21 -0.81
CA GLY A 42 16.74 -1.84 -0.44
C GLY A 42 15.80 -1.14 -1.41
N LYS A 43 15.22 -1.86 -2.38
CA LYS A 43 14.20 -1.36 -3.29
C LYS A 43 12.80 -1.57 -2.73
N THR A 44 11.82 -0.91 -3.34
CA THR A 44 10.39 -1.13 -3.05
C THR A 44 10.07 -2.62 -3.18
N CYS A 45 9.61 -3.23 -2.08
CA CYS A 45 9.23 -4.63 -2.02
C CYS A 45 8.04 -4.91 -2.94
N HIS A 46 8.29 -5.57 -4.08
CA HIS A 46 7.26 -5.84 -5.08
C HIS A 46 6.19 -6.79 -4.52
N GLU A 47 6.63 -7.83 -3.83
CA GLU A 47 5.79 -8.84 -3.19
C GLU A 47 4.84 -8.19 -2.16
N CYS A 48 5.32 -7.18 -1.42
CA CYS A 48 4.51 -6.45 -0.45
C CYS A 48 3.36 -5.67 -1.14
N VAL A 49 3.63 -5.05 -2.29
CA VAL A 49 2.62 -4.30 -3.05
C VAL A 49 1.57 -5.25 -3.62
N GLU A 50 1.99 -6.39 -4.17
CA GLU A 50 1.07 -7.39 -4.70
C GLU A 50 0.21 -8.04 -3.61
N TYR A 51 0.81 -8.35 -2.47
CA TYR A 51 0.08 -8.87 -1.31
C TYR A 51 -0.95 -7.85 -0.81
N TYR A 52 -0.56 -6.59 -0.67
CA TYR A 52 -1.46 -5.53 -0.28
C TYR A 52 -2.63 -5.33 -1.26
N ARG A 53 -2.36 -5.34 -2.57
CA ARG A 53 -3.41 -5.29 -3.61
C ARG A 53 -4.39 -6.44 -3.50
N LYS A 54 -3.91 -7.63 -3.15
CA LYS A 54 -4.75 -8.81 -2.93
C LYS A 54 -5.65 -8.61 -1.71
N LEU A 55 -5.10 -8.16 -0.57
CA LEU A 55 -5.88 -7.86 0.63
C LEU A 55 -7.01 -6.86 0.35
N ILE A 56 -6.69 -5.78 -0.37
CA ILE A 56 -7.69 -4.77 -0.74
C ILE A 56 -8.84 -5.35 -1.58
N LYS A 57 -8.51 -6.20 -2.56
CA LYS A 57 -9.52 -6.85 -3.42
C LYS A 57 -10.39 -7.83 -2.65
N GLU A 58 -9.79 -8.58 -1.73
CA GLU A 58 -10.50 -9.57 -0.91
C GLU A 58 -11.37 -8.93 0.18
N THR A 59 -11.03 -7.70 0.60
CA THR A 59 -11.75 -6.94 1.62
C THR A 59 -12.70 -5.90 1.01
N GLU A 60 -13.16 -6.09 -0.23
CA GLU A 60 -14.24 -5.25 -0.77
C GLU A 60 -15.53 -5.45 0.06
N ILE A 61 -15.78 -4.49 0.96
CA ILE A 61 -17.05 -4.25 1.65
C ILE A 61 -17.91 -3.33 0.80
#